data_AF-A0AAE1VGN9-F1
#
_entry.id   AF-A0AAE1VGN9-F1
#
_cell.length_a   1.000
_cell.length_b   1.000
_cell.length_c   1.000
_cell.angle_alpha   90.00
_cell.angle_beta   90.00
_cell.angle_gamma   90.00
#
_symmetry.space_group_name_H-M   'P 1'
#
loop_
_entity.id
_entity.type
_entity.pdbx_description
1 polymer ?
#
loop_
_entity_poly.entity_id
_entity_poly.type
_entity_poly.pdbx_seq_one_letter_code
_entity_poly.pdbx_strand_id
1 'polypeptide(L)'
;MKKLNEIYRYKTEEYSYDAVNKFNIYPDQISPWLVEWMPSKGGYLIGNLQPAHMDFRFFSLGNLWSIVCSLTTNDQSHAILDLIEAKWTDLVADMPFKICYPDLEGQEWQIITGCDPKNTPWSYHNGGSWPTLLWQLAVASIKMNRPEIAAKAVEVAEKRIARDKWPEYYDTKKATFIVKQARLFQTWSIAGYLVSKLLLANPSAANILVTQKDSELLDAFSCAISSNPRRKKRGPKSYQKTYIVRDHPQPHK
;
A
#
# COMPACT_ATOMS: atom_id res chain seq x y z
N MET A 1 16.39 0.94 -3.37
CA MET A 1 17.55 0.27 -2.73
C MET A 1 18.13 0.93 -1.48
N LYS A 2 18.20 2.27 -1.35
CA LYS A 2 18.87 2.94 -0.21
C LYS A 2 18.41 2.45 1.18
N LYS A 3 17.08 2.36 1.41
CA LYS A 3 16.55 1.95 2.72
C LYS A 3 16.80 0.47 3.04
N LEU A 4 16.67 -0.42 2.05
CA LEU A 4 16.97 -1.84 2.23
C LEU A 4 18.46 -2.05 2.58
N ASN A 5 19.36 -1.30 1.95
CA ASN A 5 20.79 -1.32 2.29
C ASN A 5 21.07 -0.77 3.71
N GLU A 6 20.29 0.19 4.18
CA GLU A 6 20.36 0.66 5.58
C GLU A 6 19.96 -0.47 6.55
N ILE A 7 18.84 -1.14 6.30
CA ILE A 7 18.36 -2.27 7.13
C ILE A 7 19.37 -3.42 7.12
N TYR A 8 19.94 -3.74 5.96
CA TYR A 8 20.98 -4.77 5.84
C TYR A 8 22.23 -4.48 6.67
N ARG A 9 22.45 -3.21 7.07
CA ARG A 9 23.59 -2.76 7.87
C ARG A 9 23.22 -2.47 9.32
N TYR A 10 22.02 -2.84 9.76
CA TYR A 10 21.61 -2.66 11.15
C TYR A 10 22.53 -3.41 12.10
N LYS A 11 22.81 -2.76 13.24
CA LYS A 11 23.36 -3.44 14.41
C LYS A 11 22.18 -3.98 15.22
N THR A 12 22.39 -5.13 15.84
CA THR A 12 21.40 -5.76 16.72
C THR A 12 21.72 -5.44 18.18
N GLU A 13 20.76 -5.72 19.06
CA GLU A 13 20.87 -5.52 20.52
C GLU A 13 21.17 -4.05 20.91
N GLU A 14 20.70 -3.10 20.12
CA GLU A 14 20.83 -1.68 20.42
C GLU A 14 19.88 -1.31 21.58
N TYR A 15 20.45 -0.94 22.74
CA TYR A 15 19.69 -0.48 23.90
C TYR A 15 19.94 1.01 24.16
N SER A 16 19.18 1.87 23.47
CA SER A 16 19.24 3.33 23.63
C SER A 16 18.00 4.00 23.05
N TYR A 17 17.67 5.20 23.52
CA TYR A 17 16.68 6.07 22.87
C TYR A 17 17.14 6.54 21.48
N ASP A 18 18.45 6.55 21.24
CA ASP A 18 19.08 6.94 19.98
C ASP A 18 19.35 5.73 19.05
N ALA A 19 18.81 4.55 19.39
CA ALA A 19 18.94 3.35 18.57
C ALA A 19 18.39 3.58 17.15
N VAL A 20 19.16 3.17 16.14
CA VAL A 20 18.76 3.19 14.73
C VAL A 20 17.83 2.01 14.46
N ASN A 21 18.22 0.82 14.91
CA ASN A 21 17.43 -0.40 14.79
C ASN A 21 16.43 -0.53 15.95
N LYS A 22 15.40 0.33 15.95
CA LYS A 22 14.43 0.44 17.06
C LYS A 22 13.63 -0.83 17.36
N PHE A 23 13.51 -1.72 16.39
CA PHE A 23 12.74 -2.96 16.52
C PHE A 23 13.64 -4.20 16.66
N ASN A 24 14.96 -4.03 16.82
CA ASN A 24 15.93 -5.13 16.87
C ASN A 24 15.77 -6.11 15.70
N ILE A 25 15.63 -5.58 14.49
CA ILE A 25 15.51 -6.38 13.26
C ILE A 25 16.86 -7.00 12.95
N TYR A 26 16.88 -8.32 12.79
CA TYR A 26 18.06 -9.05 12.36
C TYR A 26 18.18 -8.95 10.83
N PRO A 27 19.30 -8.44 10.28
CA PRO A 27 19.48 -8.30 8.83
C PRO A 27 19.26 -9.59 8.03
N ASP A 28 19.54 -10.74 8.64
CA ASP A 28 19.37 -12.08 8.04
C ASP A 28 17.91 -12.42 7.72
N GLN A 29 16.93 -11.64 8.22
CA GLN A 29 15.53 -11.76 7.84
C GLN A 29 15.23 -11.20 6.45
N ILE A 30 16.15 -10.43 5.85
CA ILE A 30 16.00 -9.96 4.46
C ILE A 30 16.13 -11.17 3.54
N SER A 31 15.00 -11.62 3.01
CA SER A 31 14.98 -12.76 2.10
C SER A 31 15.65 -12.44 0.76
N PRO A 32 16.38 -13.39 0.14
CA PRO A 32 17.01 -13.20 -1.17
C PRO A 32 16.04 -12.74 -2.26
N TRP A 33 14.78 -13.23 -2.24
CA TRP A 33 13.78 -12.84 -3.22
C TRP A 33 13.58 -11.31 -3.25
N LEU A 34 13.66 -10.64 -2.10
CA LEU A 34 13.42 -9.21 -2.02
C LEU A 34 14.55 -8.42 -2.70
N VAL A 35 15.79 -8.86 -2.51
CA VAL A 35 16.96 -8.21 -3.10
C VAL A 35 16.91 -8.30 -4.63
N GLU A 36 16.51 -9.45 -5.16
CA GLU A 36 16.34 -9.67 -6.60
C GLU A 36 15.08 -8.97 -7.15
N TRP A 37 14.03 -8.91 -6.34
CA TRP A 37 12.75 -8.36 -6.76
C TRP A 37 12.71 -6.83 -6.71
N MET A 38 13.51 -6.16 -5.88
CA MET A 38 13.45 -4.70 -5.79
C MET A 38 14.02 -3.99 -7.04
N PRO A 39 13.26 -3.10 -7.71
CA PRO A 39 13.78 -2.32 -8.83
C PRO A 39 14.73 -1.19 -8.39
N SER A 40 15.44 -0.61 -9.36
CA SER A 40 16.30 0.56 -9.13
C SER A 40 15.49 1.82 -8.76
N LYS A 41 14.31 2.00 -9.38
CA LYS A 41 13.32 3.04 -9.09
C LYS A 41 12.03 2.41 -8.57
N GLY A 42 11.48 2.97 -7.50
CA GLY A 42 10.25 2.49 -6.85
C GLY A 42 10.47 2.00 -5.43
N GLY A 43 9.37 1.73 -4.74
CA GLY A 43 9.36 1.26 -3.35
C GLY A 43 7.94 1.11 -2.83
N TYR A 44 7.79 0.51 -1.66
CA TYR A 44 6.48 0.26 -1.06
C TYR A 44 6.58 0.29 0.47
N LEU A 45 5.44 0.36 1.12
CA LEU A 45 5.30 0.14 2.56
C LEU A 45 5.29 -1.38 2.82
N ILE A 46 6.19 -1.83 3.69
CA ILE A 46 6.29 -3.21 4.16
C ILE A 46 4.98 -3.70 4.78
N GLY A 47 4.75 -5.02 4.71
CA GLY A 47 3.49 -5.62 5.17
C GLY A 47 3.29 -5.53 6.67
N ASN A 48 4.36 -5.70 7.46
CA ASN A 48 4.27 -5.66 8.92
C ASN A 48 5.61 -5.30 9.58
N LEU A 49 5.54 -4.74 10.78
CA LEU A 49 6.68 -4.42 11.62
C LEU A 49 6.37 -4.71 13.10
N GLN A 50 7.17 -5.56 13.71
CA GLN A 50 7.01 -6.02 15.09
C GLN A 50 8.38 -6.10 15.78
N PRO A 51 8.43 -6.24 17.12
CA PRO A 51 9.68 -6.53 17.80
C PRO A 51 10.37 -7.77 17.20
N ALA A 52 11.62 -7.59 16.76
CA ALA A 52 12.46 -8.57 16.11
C ALA A 52 11.87 -9.22 14.84
N HIS A 53 10.86 -8.61 14.20
CA HIS A 53 10.27 -9.19 12.99
C HIS A 53 9.79 -8.12 12.00
N MET A 54 10.11 -8.34 10.73
CA MET A 54 9.65 -7.50 9.62
C MET A 54 9.08 -8.37 8.50
N ASP A 55 7.80 -8.19 8.18
CA ASP A 55 7.19 -8.85 7.02
C ASP A 55 7.41 -7.98 5.79
N PHE A 56 8.34 -8.43 4.96
CA PHE A 56 8.72 -7.71 3.74
C PHE A 56 7.73 -7.91 2.59
N ARG A 57 6.68 -8.73 2.70
CA ARG A 57 5.76 -8.91 1.57
C ARG A 57 5.08 -7.59 1.19
N PHE A 58 4.88 -7.41 -0.10
CA PHE A 58 4.07 -6.32 -0.64
C PHE A 58 2.59 -6.65 -0.43
N PHE A 59 1.82 -5.72 0.10
CA PHE A 59 0.37 -5.83 0.23
C PHE A 59 -0.31 -4.69 -0.53
N SER A 60 -1.13 -5.07 -1.51
CA SER A 60 -1.68 -4.13 -2.49
C SER A 60 -2.66 -3.16 -1.86
N LEU A 61 -3.62 -3.67 -1.08
CA LEU A 61 -4.67 -2.84 -0.49
C LEU A 61 -4.07 -1.76 0.43
N GLY A 62 -3.08 -2.13 1.27
CA GLY A 62 -2.41 -1.19 2.17
C GLY A 62 -1.65 -0.09 1.42
N ASN A 63 -0.87 -0.46 0.40
CA ASN A 63 -0.10 0.49 -0.40
C ASN A 63 -0.99 1.41 -1.26
N LEU A 64 -2.10 0.90 -1.80
CA LEU A 64 -3.04 1.72 -2.55
C LEU A 64 -3.77 2.70 -1.62
N TRP A 65 -4.26 2.26 -0.47
CA TRP A 65 -4.92 3.15 0.49
C TRP A 65 -3.96 4.14 1.14
N SER A 66 -2.68 3.81 1.31
CA SER A 66 -1.71 4.78 1.81
C SER A 66 -1.55 5.97 0.86
N ILE A 67 -1.63 5.72 -0.45
CA ILE A 67 -1.69 6.78 -1.47
C ILE A 67 -3.01 7.54 -1.32
N VAL A 68 -4.15 6.86 -1.37
CA VAL A 68 -5.49 7.46 -1.37
C VAL A 68 -5.74 8.33 -0.14
N CYS A 69 -5.25 7.91 1.02
CA CYS A 69 -5.42 8.59 2.30
C CYS A 69 -4.32 9.62 2.64
N SER A 70 -3.38 9.90 1.72
CA SER A 70 -2.25 10.82 1.96
C SER A 70 -1.36 10.42 3.14
N LEU A 71 -1.27 9.12 3.43
CA LEU A 71 -0.36 8.59 4.45
C LEU A 71 1.09 8.62 3.95
N THR A 72 1.29 8.31 2.67
CA THR A 72 2.58 8.41 1.99
C THR A 72 2.88 9.84 1.56
N THR A 73 4.15 10.21 1.54
CA THR A 73 4.59 11.44 0.86
C THR A 73 4.32 11.34 -0.65
N ASN A 74 4.33 12.48 -1.36
CA ASN A 74 4.16 12.48 -2.81
C ASN A 74 5.19 11.58 -3.52
N ASP A 75 6.47 11.67 -3.13
CA ASP A 75 7.54 10.81 -3.65
C ASP A 75 7.29 9.32 -3.37
N GLN A 76 6.85 8.98 -2.15
CA GLN A 76 6.54 7.59 -1.79
C GLN A 76 5.35 7.06 -2.60
N SER A 77 4.31 7.88 -2.81
CA SER A 77 3.16 7.51 -3.63
C SER A 77 3.56 7.25 -5.08
N HIS A 78 4.39 8.10 -5.67
CA HIS A 78 4.95 7.85 -7.01
C HIS A 78 5.86 6.63 -7.03
N ALA A 79 6.66 6.39 -5.99
CA ALA A 79 7.52 5.21 -5.89
C ALA A 79 6.72 3.89 -5.82
N ILE A 80 5.55 3.88 -5.18
CA ILE A 80 4.63 2.73 -5.19
C ILE A 80 4.13 2.47 -6.61
N LEU A 81 3.69 3.51 -7.32
CA LEU A 81 3.22 3.36 -8.71
C LEU A 81 4.36 2.94 -9.66
N ASP A 82 5.56 3.47 -9.48
CA ASP A 82 6.76 3.06 -10.23
C ASP A 82 7.10 1.59 -9.98
N LEU A 83 6.95 1.09 -8.74
CA LEU A 83 7.13 -0.33 -8.42
C LEU A 83 6.11 -1.20 -9.16
N ILE A 84 4.83 -0.78 -9.18
CA ILE A 84 3.76 -1.50 -9.86
C ILE A 84 4.04 -1.62 -11.36
N GLU A 85 4.53 -0.55 -12.00
CA GLU A 85 4.94 -0.59 -13.40
C GLU A 85 6.17 -1.47 -13.62
N ALA A 86 7.20 -1.34 -12.78
CA ALA A 86 8.43 -2.12 -12.89
C ALA A 86 8.21 -3.62 -12.65
N LYS A 87 7.19 -3.98 -11.84
CA LYS A 87 6.83 -5.36 -11.49
C LYS A 87 5.46 -5.75 -12.01
N TRP A 88 5.10 -5.21 -13.16
CA TRP A 88 3.81 -5.44 -13.81
C TRP A 88 3.49 -6.93 -13.99
N THR A 89 4.46 -7.72 -14.44
CA THR A 89 4.28 -9.17 -14.66
C THR A 89 4.01 -9.95 -13.39
N ASP A 90 4.46 -9.44 -12.24
CA ASP A 90 4.28 -10.08 -10.94
C ASP A 90 3.00 -9.61 -10.26
N LEU A 91 2.75 -8.28 -10.26
CA LEU A 91 1.66 -7.66 -9.48
C LEU A 91 0.34 -7.55 -10.25
N VAL A 92 0.40 -7.30 -11.56
CA VAL A 92 -0.79 -7.29 -12.44
C VAL A 92 -0.98 -8.66 -13.09
N ALA A 93 0.10 -9.28 -13.56
CA ALA A 93 0.09 -10.60 -14.21
C ALA A 93 -0.95 -10.67 -15.36
N ASP A 94 -1.60 -11.82 -15.57
CA ASP A 94 -2.67 -11.98 -16.57
C ASP A 94 -4.06 -11.60 -16.04
N MET A 95 -4.15 -11.26 -14.74
CA MET A 95 -5.37 -10.73 -14.11
C MET A 95 -5.00 -9.85 -12.93
N PRO A 96 -5.30 -8.53 -12.98
CA PRO A 96 -5.12 -7.66 -11.85
C PRO A 96 -6.06 -8.03 -10.69
N PHE A 97 -5.68 -7.82 -9.44
CA PHE A 97 -4.37 -7.43 -8.94
C PHE A 97 -3.95 -8.42 -7.86
N LYS A 98 -2.66 -8.75 -7.76
CA LYS A 98 -2.19 -9.61 -6.66
C LYS A 98 -2.59 -9.00 -5.33
N ILE A 99 -3.11 -9.80 -4.40
CA ILE A 99 -3.45 -9.30 -3.05
C ILE A 99 -2.18 -9.02 -2.24
N CYS A 100 -1.18 -9.90 -2.38
CA CYS A 100 0.15 -9.75 -1.84
C CYS A 100 1.20 -10.40 -2.76
N TYR A 101 2.48 -10.09 -2.52
CA TYR A 101 3.61 -10.71 -3.20
C TYR A 101 4.85 -10.78 -2.29
N PRO A 102 5.63 -11.88 -2.32
CA PRO A 102 5.28 -13.17 -2.92
C PRO A 102 4.24 -13.92 -2.07
N ASP A 103 3.92 -15.14 -2.48
CA ASP A 103 3.23 -16.13 -1.66
C ASP A 103 4.15 -16.72 -0.58
N LEU A 104 3.55 -17.48 0.33
CA LEU A 104 4.20 -18.35 1.29
C LEU A 104 4.19 -19.76 0.72
N GLU A 105 5.33 -20.45 0.78
CA GLU A 105 5.49 -21.82 0.29
C GLU A 105 6.19 -22.73 1.31
N GLY A 106 6.14 -24.05 1.07
CA GLY A 106 6.83 -25.04 1.89
C GLY A 106 6.54 -24.92 3.39
N GLN A 107 7.59 -24.90 4.21
CA GLN A 107 7.48 -24.79 5.67
C GLN A 107 6.88 -23.45 6.11
N GLU A 108 7.14 -22.36 5.39
CA GLU A 108 6.61 -21.05 5.74
C GLU A 108 5.08 -21.04 5.63
N TRP A 109 4.54 -21.61 4.55
CA TRP A 109 3.10 -21.83 4.41
C TRP A 109 2.54 -22.70 5.55
N GLN A 110 3.19 -23.82 5.86
CA GLN A 110 2.73 -24.73 6.93
C GLN A 110 2.64 -24.01 8.28
N ILE A 111 3.68 -23.26 8.64
CA ILE A 111 3.80 -22.58 9.94
C ILE A 111 2.86 -21.37 10.02
N ILE A 112 2.90 -20.47 9.03
CA ILE A 112 2.17 -19.19 9.11
C ILE A 112 0.68 -19.39 8.90
N THR A 113 0.28 -20.29 8.00
CA THR A 113 -1.14 -20.51 7.69
C THR A 113 -1.77 -21.63 8.50
N GLY A 114 -0.96 -22.46 9.19
CA GLY A 114 -1.45 -23.68 9.83
C GLY A 114 -1.89 -24.75 8.84
N CYS A 115 -1.19 -24.87 7.70
CA CYS A 115 -1.53 -25.74 6.57
C CYS A 115 -2.93 -25.47 5.99
N ASP A 116 -3.36 -24.20 5.92
CA ASP A 116 -4.69 -23.84 5.41
C ASP A 116 -4.84 -24.23 3.92
N PRO A 117 -5.71 -25.21 3.59
CA PRO A 117 -5.85 -25.72 2.23
C PRO A 117 -6.49 -24.72 1.26
N LYS A 118 -7.08 -23.62 1.76
CA LYS A 118 -7.62 -22.54 0.92
C LYS A 118 -6.55 -21.53 0.51
N ASN A 119 -5.48 -21.42 1.28
CA ASN A 119 -4.40 -20.44 1.08
C ASN A 119 -3.12 -21.12 0.61
N THR A 120 -3.23 -22.07 -0.32
CA THR A 120 -2.07 -22.69 -0.97
C THR A 120 -1.22 -21.65 -1.72
N PRO A 121 0.04 -21.96 -2.04
CA PRO A 121 0.92 -21.13 -2.87
C PRO A 121 0.19 -20.53 -4.10
N TRP A 122 0.23 -19.20 -4.21
CA TRP A 122 -0.44 -18.41 -5.25
C TRP A 122 -1.97 -18.56 -5.30
N SER A 123 -2.61 -18.85 -4.17
CA SER A 123 -4.06 -19.02 -4.07
C SER A 123 -4.69 -18.11 -3.03
N TYR A 124 -5.92 -17.67 -3.31
CA TYR A 124 -6.75 -16.89 -2.39
C TYR A 124 -6.00 -15.72 -1.73
N HIS A 125 -5.81 -15.69 -0.41
CA HIS A 125 -5.07 -14.61 0.27
C HIS A 125 -3.55 -14.76 0.17
N ASN A 126 -3.05 -15.93 -0.22
CA ASN A 126 -1.63 -16.24 -0.34
C ASN A 126 -1.13 -16.01 -1.78
N GLY A 127 -1.16 -14.76 -2.24
CA GLY A 127 -0.68 -14.39 -3.58
C GLY A 127 -1.70 -14.62 -4.72
N GLY A 128 -2.98 -14.81 -4.40
CA GLY A 128 -4.05 -14.81 -5.41
C GLY A 128 -4.24 -13.43 -6.06
N SER A 129 -4.83 -13.41 -7.26
CA SER A 129 -5.22 -12.19 -7.97
C SER A 129 -6.70 -11.87 -7.79
N TRP A 130 -6.99 -10.65 -7.37
CA TRP A 130 -8.31 -10.19 -6.96
C TRP A 130 -8.79 -9.03 -7.82
N PRO A 131 -9.73 -9.25 -8.77
CA PRO A 131 -10.22 -8.19 -9.66
C PRO A 131 -10.87 -7.01 -8.95
N THR A 132 -11.42 -7.24 -7.74
CA THR A 132 -11.97 -6.18 -6.91
C THR A 132 -10.96 -5.07 -6.59
N LEU A 133 -9.64 -5.35 -6.61
CA LEU A 133 -8.60 -4.36 -6.32
C LEU A 133 -8.38 -3.31 -7.43
N LEU A 134 -9.00 -3.50 -8.59
CA LEU A 134 -8.87 -2.59 -9.73
C LEU A 134 -9.30 -1.15 -9.39
N TRP A 135 -10.37 -0.97 -8.61
CA TRP A 135 -10.89 0.37 -8.38
C TRP A 135 -10.00 1.15 -7.41
N GLN A 136 -9.39 0.51 -6.41
CA GLN A 136 -8.42 1.16 -5.54
C GLN A 136 -7.17 1.56 -6.33
N LEU A 137 -6.73 0.74 -7.29
CA LEU A 137 -5.67 1.10 -8.21
C LEU A 137 -6.07 2.32 -9.06
N ALA A 138 -7.31 2.37 -9.55
CA ALA A 138 -7.82 3.52 -10.30
C ALA A 138 -7.82 4.80 -9.46
N VAL A 139 -8.35 4.78 -8.24
CA VAL A 139 -8.36 5.95 -7.35
C VAL A 139 -6.94 6.42 -7.03
N ALA A 140 -6.04 5.51 -6.66
CA ALA A 140 -4.63 5.84 -6.38
C ALA A 140 -3.92 6.44 -7.60
N SER A 141 -4.13 5.84 -8.77
CA SER A 141 -3.54 6.29 -10.04
C SER A 141 -4.05 7.68 -10.45
N ILE A 142 -5.37 7.91 -10.35
CA ILE A 142 -5.99 9.22 -10.64
C ILE A 142 -5.48 10.28 -9.67
N LYS A 143 -5.43 9.97 -8.37
CA LYS A 143 -4.93 10.90 -7.34
C LYS A 143 -3.52 11.39 -7.65
N MET A 144 -2.68 10.50 -8.17
CA MET A 144 -1.29 10.81 -8.52
C MET A 144 -1.12 11.35 -9.94
N ASN A 145 -2.22 11.67 -10.64
CA ASN A 145 -2.23 12.11 -12.04
C ASN A 145 -1.54 11.14 -12.99
N ARG A 146 -1.75 9.84 -12.77
CA ARG A 146 -1.21 8.72 -13.57
C ARG A 146 -2.29 7.69 -13.97
N PRO A 147 -3.44 8.13 -14.51
CA PRO A 147 -4.57 7.23 -14.80
C PRO A 147 -4.24 6.12 -15.81
N GLU A 148 -3.19 6.27 -16.62
CA GLU A 148 -2.73 5.29 -17.60
C GLU A 148 -2.37 3.93 -16.98
N ILE A 149 -1.88 3.92 -15.74
CA ILE A 149 -1.54 2.68 -15.02
C ILE A 149 -2.80 1.85 -14.79
N ALA A 150 -3.86 2.50 -14.30
CA ALA A 150 -5.14 1.83 -14.05
C ALA A 150 -5.85 1.47 -15.35
N ALA A 151 -5.80 2.32 -16.38
CA ALA A 151 -6.38 2.02 -17.69
C ALA A 151 -5.78 0.75 -18.29
N LYS A 152 -4.45 0.61 -18.25
CA LYS A 152 -3.73 -0.59 -18.72
C LYS A 152 -4.09 -1.84 -17.90
N ALA A 153 -4.30 -1.71 -16.59
CA ALA A 153 -4.73 -2.82 -15.76
C ALA A 153 -6.16 -3.27 -16.11
N VAL A 154 -7.07 -2.31 -16.34
CA VAL A 154 -8.44 -2.60 -16.79
C VAL A 154 -8.42 -3.32 -18.13
N GLU A 155 -7.60 -2.92 -19.10
CA GLU A 155 -7.43 -3.62 -20.37
C GLU A 155 -6.98 -5.09 -20.19
N VAL A 156 -6.09 -5.36 -19.22
CA VAL A 156 -5.69 -6.75 -18.89
C VAL A 156 -6.90 -7.55 -18.39
N ALA A 157 -7.72 -6.99 -17.50
CA ALA A 157 -8.91 -7.68 -16.99
C ALA A 157 -9.97 -7.91 -18.09
N GLU A 158 -10.20 -6.92 -18.97
CA GLU A 158 -11.20 -6.97 -20.05
C GLU A 158 -10.96 -8.12 -21.03
N LYS A 159 -9.72 -8.61 -21.17
CA LYS A 159 -9.39 -9.77 -22.02
C LYS A 159 -10.16 -11.04 -21.64
N ARG A 160 -10.57 -11.18 -20.37
CA ARG A 160 -11.18 -12.44 -19.91
C ARG A 160 -12.21 -12.35 -18.78
N ILE A 161 -12.26 -11.28 -17.98
CA ILE A 161 -13.07 -11.25 -16.74
C ILE A 161 -14.56 -11.56 -16.98
N ALA A 162 -15.14 -11.06 -18.08
CA ALA A 162 -16.54 -11.31 -18.44
C ALA A 162 -16.76 -12.73 -18.97
N ARG A 163 -15.87 -13.22 -19.85
CA ARG A 163 -15.91 -14.60 -20.39
C ARG A 163 -15.80 -15.62 -19.27
N ASP A 164 -14.99 -15.31 -18.27
CA ASP A 164 -14.71 -16.13 -17.11
C ASP A 164 -15.83 -16.04 -16.05
N LYS A 165 -16.93 -15.34 -16.36
CA LYS A 165 -18.13 -15.19 -15.50
C LYS A 165 -17.84 -14.51 -14.16
N TRP A 166 -16.97 -13.49 -14.17
CA TRP A 166 -16.68 -12.63 -13.02
C TRP A 166 -16.29 -13.41 -11.74
N PRO A 167 -15.19 -14.18 -11.76
CA PRO A 167 -14.73 -14.90 -10.59
C PRO A 167 -14.39 -13.98 -9.41
N GLU A 168 -14.48 -14.52 -8.20
CA GLU A 168 -14.04 -13.86 -6.97
C GLU A 168 -12.53 -13.56 -6.99
N TYR A 169 -11.72 -14.54 -7.41
CA TYR A 169 -10.25 -14.44 -7.50
C TYR A 169 -9.69 -15.44 -8.52
N TYR A 170 -8.40 -15.29 -8.85
CA TYR A 170 -7.64 -16.13 -9.77
C TYR A 170 -6.35 -16.63 -9.11
N ASP A 171 -5.98 -17.87 -9.40
CA ASP A 171 -4.79 -18.53 -8.82
C ASP A 171 -3.62 -18.56 -9.78
N THR A 172 -2.49 -19.04 -9.27
CA THR A 172 -1.17 -19.19 -9.90
C THR A 172 -0.40 -17.88 -9.95
N LYS A 173 0.92 -17.99 -10.04
CA LYS A 173 1.82 -16.84 -10.15
C LYS A 173 1.39 -15.87 -11.26
N LYS A 174 0.97 -16.38 -12.41
CA LYS A 174 0.49 -15.58 -13.55
C LYS A 174 -1.00 -15.25 -13.54
N ALA A 175 -1.77 -15.71 -12.54
CA ALA A 175 -3.22 -15.53 -12.47
C ALA A 175 -3.99 -16.19 -13.63
N THR A 176 -3.48 -17.30 -14.16
CA THR A 176 -4.01 -17.93 -15.38
C THR A 176 -5.28 -18.74 -15.11
N PHE A 177 -5.46 -19.30 -13.91
CA PHE A 177 -6.55 -20.24 -13.62
C PHE A 177 -7.68 -19.60 -12.83
N ILE A 178 -8.91 -19.89 -13.26
CA ILE A 178 -10.11 -19.71 -12.44
C ILE A 178 -10.17 -20.93 -11.51
N VAL A 179 -10.17 -20.69 -10.21
CA VAL A 179 -10.08 -21.76 -9.23
C VAL A 179 -11.40 -22.48 -9.10
N LYS A 180 -11.34 -23.79 -8.82
CA LYS A 180 -12.52 -24.63 -8.58
C LYS A 180 -13.41 -24.12 -7.44
N GLN A 181 -12.87 -23.37 -6.47
CA GLN A 181 -13.60 -22.83 -5.32
C GLN A 181 -14.01 -21.35 -5.48
N ALA A 182 -13.58 -20.67 -6.54
CA ALA A 182 -13.95 -19.28 -6.75
C ALA A 182 -15.45 -19.18 -7.04
N ARG A 183 -16.16 -18.33 -6.29
CA ARG A 183 -17.54 -18.00 -6.63
C ARG A 183 -17.56 -17.21 -7.94
N LEU A 184 -18.46 -17.58 -8.84
CA LEU A 184 -18.71 -16.84 -10.07
C LEU A 184 -19.73 -15.73 -9.81
N PHE A 185 -19.76 -14.73 -10.70
CA PHE A 185 -20.65 -13.56 -10.59
C PHE A 185 -20.47 -12.81 -9.28
N GLN A 186 -19.24 -12.77 -8.79
CA GLN A 186 -18.95 -12.16 -7.50
C GLN A 186 -19.15 -10.64 -7.59
N THR A 187 -20.05 -10.11 -6.77
CA THR A 187 -20.53 -8.72 -6.84
C THR A 187 -19.41 -7.70 -6.81
N TRP A 188 -18.40 -7.87 -5.94
CA TRP A 188 -17.30 -6.91 -5.85
C TRP A 188 -16.31 -6.98 -7.01
N SER A 189 -16.27 -8.08 -7.77
CA SER A 189 -15.41 -8.21 -8.95
C SER A 189 -16.03 -7.44 -10.10
N ILE A 190 -17.36 -7.55 -10.24
CA ILE A 190 -18.16 -6.75 -11.18
C ILE A 190 -18.08 -5.27 -10.80
N ALA A 191 -18.38 -4.94 -9.54
CA ALA A 191 -18.38 -3.56 -9.07
C ALA A 191 -17.00 -2.91 -9.16
N GLY A 192 -15.93 -3.62 -8.77
CA GLY A 192 -14.57 -3.08 -8.87
C GLY A 192 -14.15 -2.77 -10.30
N TYR A 193 -14.51 -3.63 -11.25
CA TYR A 193 -14.31 -3.34 -12.68
C TYR A 193 -15.13 -2.11 -13.13
N LEU A 194 -16.43 -2.07 -12.84
CA LEU A 194 -17.31 -0.97 -13.25
C LEU A 194 -16.88 0.37 -12.66
N VAL A 195 -16.59 0.42 -11.36
CA VAL A 195 -16.11 1.63 -10.67
C VAL A 195 -14.80 2.10 -11.31
N SER A 196 -13.88 1.20 -11.63
CA SER A 196 -12.64 1.58 -12.33
C SER A 196 -12.92 2.27 -13.67
N LYS A 197 -13.83 1.72 -14.48
CA LYS A 197 -14.23 2.32 -15.76
C LYS A 197 -14.87 3.70 -15.58
N LEU A 198 -15.77 3.83 -14.61
CA LEU A 198 -16.47 5.09 -14.32
C LEU A 198 -15.50 6.18 -13.83
N LEU A 199 -14.56 5.83 -12.95
CA LEU A 199 -13.53 6.75 -12.47
C LEU A 199 -12.56 7.16 -13.57
N LEU A 200 -12.16 6.24 -14.45
CA LEU A 200 -11.30 6.58 -15.60
C LEU A 200 -12.02 7.49 -16.61
N ALA A 201 -13.33 7.30 -16.81
CA ALA A 201 -14.13 8.16 -17.68
C ALA A 201 -14.39 9.55 -17.07
N ASN A 202 -14.49 9.64 -15.74
CA ASN A 202 -14.64 10.89 -15.01
C ASN A 202 -13.69 10.94 -13.79
N PRO A 203 -12.41 11.33 -13.99
CA PRO A 203 -11.42 11.37 -12.90
C PRO A 203 -11.81 12.25 -11.72
N SER A 204 -12.62 13.30 -11.94
CA SER A 204 -13.10 14.18 -10.88
C SER A 204 -13.97 13.45 -9.84
N ALA A 205 -14.60 12.35 -10.22
CA ALA A 205 -15.38 11.52 -9.31
C ALA A 205 -14.51 10.80 -8.26
N ALA A 206 -13.20 10.66 -8.48
CA ALA A 206 -12.30 10.11 -7.46
C ALA A 206 -12.16 11.03 -6.23
N ASN A 207 -12.52 12.33 -6.35
CA ASN A 207 -12.37 13.32 -5.28
C ASN A 207 -13.15 12.97 -4.01
N ILE A 208 -14.25 12.21 -4.11
CA ILE A 208 -15.03 11.78 -2.93
C ILE A 208 -14.34 10.64 -2.14
N LEU A 209 -13.31 10.00 -2.71
CA LEU A 209 -12.60 8.86 -2.11
C LEU A 209 -11.21 9.23 -1.59
N VAL A 210 -10.65 10.35 -2.04
CA VAL A 210 -9.27 10.76 -1.71
C VAL A 210 -9.27 11.79 -0.58
N THR A 211 -8.27 11.71 0.29
CA THR A 211 -7.95 12.80 1.22
C THR A 211 -6.76 13.61 0.70
N GLN A 212 -6.67 14.88 1.06
CA GLN A 212 -5.50 15.71 0.77
C GLN A 212 -4.59 15.81 1.99
N LYS A 213 -3.31 16.09 1.75
CA LYS A 213 -2.35 16.35 2.81
C LYS A 213 -2.72 17.67 3.49
N ASP A 214 -2.96 17.63 4.78
CA ASP A 214 -3.22 18.82 5.60
C ASP A 214 -1.90 19.28 6.24
N SER A 215 -1.38 20.40 5.76
CA SER A 215 -0.13 21.01 6.27
C SER A 215 -0.27 21.49 7.71
N GLU A 216 -1.44 22.01 8.10
CA GLU A 216 -1.67 22.54 9.45
C GLU A 216 -1.67 21.41 10.47
N LEU A 217 -2.33 20.29 10.17
CA LEU A 217 -2.29 19.09 11.01
C LEU A 217 -0.86 18.54 11.13
N LEU A 218 -0.11 18.47 10.02
CA LEU A 218 1.26 17.99 10.06
C LEU A 218 2.19 18.87 10.88
N ASP A 219 2.03 20.18 10.78
CA ASP A 219 2.81 21.14 11.58
C ASP A 219 2.45 21.02 13.06
N ALA A 220 1.16 20.88 13.39
CA ALA A 220 0.69 20.65 14.75
C ALA A 220 1.27 19.36 15.36
N PHE A 221 1.25 18.24 14.63
CA PHE A 221 1.83 16.98 15.10
C PHE A 221 3.35 17.01 15.17
N SER A 222 4.02 17.66 14.23
CA SER A 222 5.48 17.83 14.26
C SER A 222 5.92 18.64 15.48
N CYS A 223 5.18 19.69 15.82
CA CYS A 223 5.37 20.45 17.05
C CYS A 223 5.15 19.59 18.29
N ALA A 224 4.06 18.80 18.34
CA ALA A 224 3.77 17.91 19.46
C ALA A 224 4.86 16.85 19.69
N ILE A 225 5.37 16.22 18.62
CA ILE A 225 6.42 15.19 18.69
C ILE A 225 7.78 15.81 19.06
N SER A 226 8.10 17.01 18.55
CA SER A 226 9.30 17.76 18.96
C SER A 226 9.23 18.23 20.42
N SER A 227 8.00 18.39 20.96
CA SER A 227 7.74 18.78 22.36
C SER A 227 7.83 17.61 23.35
N ASN A 228 8.75 16.68 23.09
CA ASN A 228 9.07 15.59 24.01
C ASN A 228 9.37 16.19 25.42
N PRO A 229 8.63 15.81 26.49
CA PRO A 229 8.66 16.52 27.79
C PRO A 229 10.06 16.63 28.42
N ARG A 230 10.98 15.74 28.06
CA ARG A 230 12.31 15.64 28.66
C ARG A 230 13.41 16.44 27.96
N ARG A 231 13.15 17.04 26.79
CA ARG A 231 14.12 17.91 26.08
C ARG A 231 14.00 19.40 26.44
N LYS A 232 13.06 19.79 27.32
CA LYS A 232 13.00 21.16 27.85
C LYS A 232 14.19 21.44 28.78
N LYS A 233 15.27 22.00 28.21
CA LYS A 233 16.15 22.88 28.98
C LYS A 233 15.28 23.98 29.59
N ARG A 234 15.28 24.09 30.92
CA ARG A 234 14.57 25.12 31.67
C ARG A 234 15.15 26.48 31.31
N GLY A 235 14.42 27.25 30.51
CA GLY A 235 14.64 28.69 30.26
C GLY A 235 13.28 29.39 30.21
N PRO A 236 13.18 30.69 30.58
CA PRO A 236 11.90 31.33 30.81
C PRO A 236 11.12 31.47 29.50
N LYS A 237 9.88 31.00 29.48
CA LYS A 237 8.98 31.15 28.34
C LYS A 237 8.28 32.52 28.41
N SER A 238 8.43 33.34 27.38
CA SER A 238 7.45 34.39 27.09
C SER A 238 6.23 33.74 26.44
N TYR A 239 5.04 34.04 26.97
CA TYR A 239 3.77 33.61 26.39
C TYR A 239 3.42 34.57 25.24
N GLN A 240 3.32 34.06 24.01
CA GLN A 240 2.61 34.75 22.93
C GLN A 240 1.13 34.34 22.99
N LYS A 241 0.25 35.35 23.05
CA LYS A 241 -1.21 35.21 23.02
C LYS A 241 -1.65 34.70 21.64
N THR A 242 -2.41 33.61 21.60
CA THR A 242 -3.16 33.16 20.43
C THR A 242 -4.46 33.94 20.34
N TYR A 243 -4.67 34.69 19.25
CA TYR A 243 -5.95 35.30 18.92
C TYR A 243 -6.77 34.33 18.08
N ILE A 244 -7.96 33.98 18.55
CA ILE A 244 -9.01 33.37 17.72
C ILE A 244 -9.74 34.53 17.04
N VAL A 245 -9.62 34.66 15.72
CA VAL A 245 -10.45 35.57 14.92
C VAL A 245 -11.67 34.78 14.47
N ARG A 246 -12.87 35.22 14.89
CA ARG A 246 -14.14 34.78 14.32
C ARG A 246 -14.62 35.89 13.38
N ASP A 247 -14.64 35.62 12.09
CA ASP A 247 -15.31 36.49 11.13
C ASP A 247 -16.83 36.34 11.28
N HIS A 248 -17.50 37.44 11.59
CA HIS A 248 -18.94 37.58 11.41
C HIS A 248 -19.20 38.53 10.22
N PRO A 249 -20.06 38.18 9.26
CA PRO A 249 -20.43 39.08 8.19
C PRO A 249 -21.33 40.21 8.73
N GLN A 250 -20.99 41.47 8.40
CA GLN A 250 -21.86 42.60 8.68
C GLN A 250 -23.05 42.64 7.70
N PRO A 251 -24.26 43.03 8.14
CA PRO A 251 -25.38 43.23 7.23
C PRO A 251 -25.28 44.62 6.57
N HIS A 252 -25.47 44.62 5.26
CA HIS A 252 -25.68 45.83 4.46
C HIS A 252 -26.96 46.56 4.90
N LYS A 253 -26.87 47.89 5.02
CA LYS A 253 -27.98 48.83 4.87
C LYS A 253 -27.63 49.77 3.72
#